data_AF-A0A8D2LBQ8-F1
#
_entry.id   AF-A0A8D2LBQ8-F1
#
_cell.length_a   1.000
_cell.length_b   1.000
_cell.length_c   1.000
_cell.angle_alpha   90.00
_cell.angle_beta   90.00
_cell.angle_gamma   90.00
#
_symmetry.space_group_name_H-M   'P 1'
#
loop_
_entity.id
_entity.type
_entity.pdbx_description
1 polymer ?
#
loop_
_entity_poly.entity_id
_entity_poly.type
_entity_poly.pdbx_seq_one_letter_code
_entity_poly.pdbx_strand_id
1 'polypeptide(L)'
;MQLTVYSSRHFISGFEAALQEAHQVDKLLSEGHDDEEALQEKFPFLGVPITIKEAFAIHGLPNTSGLVNRRNLISMSDATVVSRLKQAGAIPLGVTNCSELCMWFESSNRVYGRTNNAYNLECIVGGSSGGEGCILAAAGSVIGIGSDIGGSIRMPAFFNGIFGHKPTTGVVPNDGQFPNALGIRTNFLCTGPMCRYAEDLEPMLRVMAGPNVTKLKLDEKVSLQNIKFYFMEHDGGSVFVSPVDKEILQAQRKLVKNLETELGVQVQNVAIHKMKYSFQIWSVMMSFKDSDEQVAFTDMLGDHGKPVWPSWELVKWMVGMSSHTLPAIALGLTEKLVKYSPKTNAKLASMAQSLRTEMVNLLGEDGVLLYPSHPVVAPRHHTPLGMPFNFAYTAIFNILGLPVTQCPLGLSKEGLPLGIQVVAGPHNDHLTLAMARYLEKSFGGWVRPGTC
;
A
#
# COMPACT_ATOMS: atom_id res chain seq x y z
N MET A 1 15.24 -24.28 -1.30
CA MET A 1 16.49 -23.56 -0.94
C MET A 1 17.25 -23.20 -2.23
N GLN A 2 16.82 -22.14 -2.92
CA GLN A 2 17.61 -21.45 -3.97
C GLN A 2 17.10 -20.01 -4.17
N LEU A 3 16.70 -19.35 -3.09
CA LEU A 3 16.42 -17.90 -3.06
C LEU A 3 17.72 -17.07 -3.01
N THR A 4 18.85 -17.70 -2.67
CA THR A 4 20.07 -17.03 -2.23
C THR A 4 20.82 -16.22 -3.30
N VAL A 5 20.50 -16.34 -4.60
CA VAL A 5 21.27 -15.66 -5.66
C VAL A 5 20.49 -14.52 -6.35
N TYR A 6 19.17 -14.47 -6.22
CA TYR A 6 18.34 -13.34 -6.69
C TYR A 6 17.74 -12.49 -5.56
N SER A 7 17.80 -12.95 -4.28
CA SER A 7 17.06 -12.31 -3.18
C SER A 7 17.70 -11.04 -2.59
N SER A 8 18.95 -10.70 -2.90
CA SER A 8 19.63 -9.59 -2.18
C SER A 8 19.07 -8.19 -2.47
N ARG A 9 18.16 -8.03 -3.45
CA ARG A 9 17.56 -6.73 -3.82
C ARG A 9 16.10 -6.57 -3.45
N HIS A 10 15.43 -7.64 -3.03
CA HIS A 10 13.97 -7.67 -2.81
C HIS A 10 13.61 -8.01 -1.36
N PHE A 11 14.45 -8.80 -0.69
CA PHE A 11 14.16 -9.44 0.58
C PHE A 11 15.42 -9.63 1.43
N ILE A 12 15.35 -9.24 2.70
CA ILE A 12 16.40 -9.48 3.70
C ILE A 12 15.92 -10.57 4.64
N SER A 13 16.63 -11.70 4.66
CA SER A 13 16.18 -12.93 5.33
C SER A 13 16.38 -12.94 6.84
N GLY A 14 15.34 -13.36 7.56
CA GLY A 14 15.38 -13.85 8.95
C GLY A 14 15.19 -15.37 9.04
N PHE A 15 15.55 -16.13 8.00
CA PHE A 15 15.17 -17.54 7.85
C PHE A 15 15.63 -18.46 8.98
N GLU A 16 16.79 -18.22 9.60
CA GLU A 16 17.26 -19.05 10.70
C GLU A 16 16.33 -18.96 11.91
N ALA A 17 15.95 -17.75 12.30
CA ALA A 17 14.95 -17.52 13.34
C ALA A 17 13.59 -18.08 12.93
N ALA A 18 13.16 -17.87 11.68
CA ALA A 18 11.89 -18.40 11.17
C ALA A 18 11.82 -19.94 11.24
N LEU A 19 12.91 -20.64 10.92
CA LEU A 19 13.00 -22.10 11.03
C LEU A 19 12.94 -22.57 12.48
N GLN A 20 13.59 -21.85 13.40
CA GLN A 20 13.50 -22.14 14.82
C GLN A 20 12.08 -21.95 15.37
N GLU A 21 11.42 -20.87 14.99
CA GLU A 21 10.01 -20.60 15.35
C GLU A 21 9.08 -21.68 14.77
N ALA A 22 9.30 -22.11 13.51
CA ALA A 22 8.52 -23.17 12.89
C ALA A 22 8.66 -24.51 13.65
N HIS A 23 9.88 -24.89 14.05
CA HIS A 23 10.08 -26.09 14.87
C HIS A 23 9.40 -26.01 16.25
N GLN A 24 9.29 -24.81 16.83
CA GLN A 24 8.55 -24.63 18.09
C GLN A 24 7.05 -24.82 17.89
N VAL A 25 6.50 -24.35 16.76
CA VAL A 25 5.10 -24.60 16.39
C VAL A 25 4.86 -26.09 16.16
N ASP A 26 5.73 -26.77 15.40
CA ASP A 26 5.64 -28.22 15.17
C ASP A 26 5.63 -29.00 16.50
N LYS A 27 6.51 -28.60 17.43
CA LYS A 27 6.58 -29.20 18.77
C LYS A 27 5.28 -28.97 19.54
N LEU A 28 4.77 -27.74 19.59
CA LEU A 28 3.52 -27.39 20.26
C LEU A 28 2.34 -28.24 19.76
N LEU A 29 2.22 -28.38 18.43
CA LEU A 29 1.17 -29.20 17.81
C LEU A 29 1.33 -30.69 18.12
N SER A 30 2.57 -31.19 18.16
CA SER A 30 2.84 -32.60 18.46
C SER A 30 2.55 -33.01 19.91
N GLU A 31 2.62 -32.06 20.86
CA GLU A 31 2.37 -32.31 22.28
C GLU A 31 0.87 -32.41 22.60
N GLY A 32 -0.02 -32.05 21.65
CA GLY A 32 -1.43 -32.46 21.63
C GLY A 32 -2.30 -31.90 22.76
N HIS A 33 -1.98 -30.71 23.27
CA HIS A 33 -2.59 -30.19 24.50
C HIS A 33 -3.85 -29.34 24.31
N ASP A 34 -4.12 -28.83 23.10
CA ASP A 34 -5.23 -27.92 22.83
C ASP A 34 -6.09 -28.43 21.66
N ASP A 35 -7.39 -28.17 21.73
CA ASP A 35 -8.35 -28.39 20.62
C ASP A 35 -8.02 -27.46 19.44
N GLU A 36 -8.23 -27.92 18.20
CA GLU A 36 -7.86 -27.18 16.98
C GLU A 36 -8.60 -25.84 16.88
N GLU A 37 -9.89 -25.82 17.25
CA GLU A 37 -10.68 -24.58 17.30
C GLU A 37 -10.13 -23.59 18.33
N ALA A 38 -9.73 -24.08 19.51
CA ALA A 38 -9.13 -23.25 20.55
C ALA A 38 -7.76 -22.67 20.13
N LEU A 39 -6.95 -23.47 19.42
CA LEU A 39 -5.70 -23.01 18.84
C LEU A 39 -5.92 -21.95 17.77
N GLN A 40 -6.92 -22.14 16.88
CA GLN A 40 -7.25 -21.18 15.84
C GLN A 40 -7.77 -19.85 16.43
N GLU A 41 -8.59 -19.91 17.47
CA GLU A 41 -9.09 -18.70 18.15
C GLU A 41 -7.95 -17.91 18.82
N LYS A 42 -7.01 -18.63 19.45
CA LYS A 42 -5.88 -18.04 20.17
C LYS A 42 -4.76 -17.57 19.24
N PHE A 43 -4.48 -18.33 18.19
CA PHE A 43 -3.38 -18.13 17.26
C PHE A 43 -3.87 -18.28 15.80
N PRO A 44 -4.64 -17.31 15.29
CA PRO A 44 -5.26 -17.42 13.96
C PRO A 44 -4.26 -17.49 12.80
N PHE A 45 -2.98 -17.25 13.06
CA PHE A 45 -1.89 -17.36 12.11
C PHE A 45 -0.79 -18.32 12.58
N LEU A 46 -1.09 -19.29 13.44
CA LEU A 46 -0.11 -20.26 13.95
C LEU A 46 0.68 -20.91 12.82
N GLY A 47 2.00 -20.65 12.78
CA GLY A 47 2.91 -21.21 11.77
C GLY A 47 2.82 -20.56 10.39
N VAL A 48 1.97 -19.55 10.20
CA VAL A 48 1.79 -18.89 8.89
C VAL A 48 2.98 -17.97 8.60
N PRO A 49 3.73 -18.20 7.50
CA PRO A 49 4.86 -17.35 7.15
C PRO A 49 4.40 -15.99 6.64
N ILE A 50 5.03 -14.92 7.12
CA ILE A 50 4.72 -13.54 6.76
C ILE A 50 5.97 -12.75 6.37
N THR A 51 5.81 -11.84 5.43
CA THR A 51 6.83 -10.83 5.06
C THR A 51 6.40 -9.43 5.48
N ILE A 52 7.36 -8.57 5.77
CA ILE A 52 7.07 -7.25 6.31
C ILE A 52 7.86 -6.21 5.53
N LYS A 53 7.22 -5.13 5.09
CA LYS A 53 7.93 -3.97 4.55
C LYS A 53 9.01 -3.48 5.52
N GLU A 54 10.24 -3.30 5.03
CA GLU A 54 11.41 -2.99 5.87
C GLU A 54 11.32 -1.67 6.65
N ALA A 55 10.40 -0.80 6.26
CA ALA A 55 10.05 0.39 7.01
C ALA A 55 9.51 0.09 8.42
N PHE A 56 8.96 -1.09 8.70
CA PHE A 56 8.52 -1.49 10.03
C PHE A 56 9.66 -2.13 10.82
N ALA A 57 9.80 -1.74 12.08
CA ALA A 57 10.75 -2.31 13.00
C ALA A 57 10.40 -3.78 13.31
N ILE A 58 11.40 -4.64 13.25
CA ILE A 58 11.33 -6.03 13.73
C ILE A 58 12.60 -6.28 14.53
N HIS A 59 12.46 -6.71 15.78
CA HIS A 59 13.58 -6.98 16.66
C HIS A 59 14.61 -7.89 15.99
N GLY A 60 15.86 -7.41 15.91
CA GLY A 60 16.98 -8.15 15.31
C GLY A 60 17.09 -8.06 13.78
N LEU A 61 16.16 -7.38 13.08
CA LEU A 61 16.25 -7.15 11.64
C LEU A 61 16.54 -5.67 11.30
N PRO A 62 17.06 -5.38 10.08
CA PRO A 62 17.32 -4.02 9.64
C PRO A 62 16.06 -3.15 9.53
N ASN A 63 16.22 -1.84 9.79
CA ASN A 63 15.17 -0.83 9.62
C ASN A 63 15.74 0.49 9.05
N THR A 64 16.22 0.40 7.82
CA THR A 64 16.95 1.45 7.10
C THR A 64 16.04 2.42 6.34
N SER A 65 14.85 1.96 5.94
CA SER A 65 13.93 2.63 5.01
C SER A 65 14.61 3.11 3.73
N GLY A 66 15.58 2.32 3.26
CA GLY A 66 16.36 2.59 2.06
C GLY A 66 17.38 3.72 2.19
N LEU A 67 17.67 4.21 3.41
CA LEU A 67 18.67 5.26 3.63
C LEU A 67 20.07 4.70 3.91
N VAL A 68 21.07 5.21 3.18
CA VAL A 68 22.48 4.77 3.29
C VAL A 68 23.10 5.06 4.66
N ASN A 69 22.69 6.13 5.33
CA ASN A 69 23.15 6.47 6.68
C ASN A 69 22.57 5.53 7.76
N ARG A 70 21.44 4.86 7.48
CA ARG A 70 20.80 3.88 8.36
C ARG A 70 21.15 2.43 8.03
N ARG A 71 22.01 2.16 7.04
CA ARG A 71 22.28 0.80 6.53
C ARG A 71 22.73 -0.25 7.58
N ASN A 72 23.26 0.21 8.71
CA ASN A 72 23.72 -0.65 9.81
C ASN A 72 22.75 -0.64 11.01
N LEU A 73 21.60 0.01 10.90
CA LEU A 73 20.61 0.09 11.97
C LEU A 73 19.82 -1.21 12.04
N ILE A 74 19.88 -1.85 13.20
CA ILE A 74 19.10 -3.03 13.56
C ILE A 74 18.06 -2.62 14.60
N SER A 75 16.81 -3.02 14.40
CA SER A 75 15.72 -2.70 15.30
C SER A 75 15.85 -3.46 16.63
N MET A 76 15.60 -2.74 17.73
CA MET A 76 15.61 -3.28 19.10
C MET A 76 14.22 -3.61 19.63
N SER A 77 13.17 -3.43 18.81
CA SER A 77 11.79 -3.71 19.14
C SER A 77 11.00 -4.03 17.89
N ASP A 78 9.85 -4.69 18.08
CA ASP A 78 8.87 -4.89 17.01
C ASP A 78 7.95 -3.67 16.90
N ALA A 79 7.53 -3.34 15.68
CA ALA A 79 6.41 -2.46 15.44
C ALA A 79 5.12 -3.06 16.02
N THR A 80 4.15 -2.23 16.39
CA THR A 80 2.93 -2.69 17.09
C THR A 80 2.19 -3.76 16.29
N VAL A 81 2.04 -3.57 14.97
CA VAL A 81 1.36 -4.55 14.09
C VAL A 81 2.17 -5.85 13.93
N VAL A 82 3.50 -5.77 13.91
CA VAL A 82 4.38 -6.94 13.83
C VAL A 82 4.25 -7.77 15.11
N SER A 83 4.30 -7.11 16.26
CA SER A 83 4.12 -7.76 17.57
C SER A 83 2.77 -8.47 17.66
N ARG A 84 1.67 -7.84 17.20
CA ARG A 84 0.33 -8.47 17.15
C ARG A 84 0.29 -9.71 16.26
N LEU A 85 0.89 -9.65 15.07
CA LEU A 85 0.91 -10.79 14.15
C LEU A 85 1.77 -11.94 14.66
N LYS A 86 2.93 -11.66 15.28
CA LYS A 86 3.75 -12.67 15.96
C LYS A 86 3.00 -13.31 17.13
N GLN A 87 2.29 -12.51 17.94
CA GLN A 87 1.45 -13.02 19.03
C GLN A 87 0.28 -13.88 18.53
N ALA A 88 -0.23 -13.60 17.33
CA ALA A 88 -1.23 -14.41 16.65
C ALA A 88 -0.64 -15.69 16.01
N GLY A 89 0.67 -15.94 16.16
CA GLY A 89 1.36 -17.14 15.70
C GLY A 89 2.05 -17.03 14.34
N ALA A 90 2.00 -15.87 13.68
CA ALA A 90 2.65 -15.67 12.38
C ALA A 90 4.18 -15.66 12.54
N ILE A 91 4.89 -16.21 11.55
CA ILE A 91 6.35 -16.36 11.55
C ILE A 91 6.97 -15.40 10.51
N PRO A 92 7.64 -14.32 10.95
CA PRO A 92 8.35 -13.41 10.05
C PRO A 92 9.47 -14.11 9.29
N LEU A 93 9.37 -14.19 7.97
CA LEU A 93 10.45 -14.70 7.12
C LEU A 93 11.62 -13.70 7.02
N GLY A 94 11.31 -12.41 7.09
CA GLY A 94 12.25 -11.32 6.87
C GLY A 94 11.55 -10.03 6.45
N VAL A 95 12.35 -9.06 6.03
CA VAL A 95 11.84 -7.75 5.59
C VAL A 95 11.99 -7.54 4.08
N THR A 96 11.07 -6.77 3.49
CA THR A 96 11.01 -6.54 2.03
C THR A 96 11.43 -5.13 1.65
N ASN A 97 12.04 -5.01 0.47
CA ASN A 97 12.60 -3.75 -0.02
C ASN A 97 11.50 -2.67 -0.21
N CYS A 98 11.87 -1.41 0.05
CA CYS A 98 11.00 -0.25 -0.10
C CYS A 98 11.68 0.91 -0.86
N SER A 99 10.91 1.88 -1.32
CA SER A 99 11.48 3.13 -1.85
C SER A 99 12.23 3.90 -0.76
N GLU A 100 13.26 4.66 -1.14
CA GLU A 100 13.98 5.54 -0.20
C GLU A 100 13.01 6.45 0.57
N LEU A 101 13.07 6.39 1.91
CA LEU A 101 12.15 7.06 2.84
C LEU A 101 10.67 6.79 2.62
N CYS A 102 10.33 5.72 1.91
CA CYS A 102 8.95 5.43 1.50
C CYS A 102 8.29 6.49 0.60
N MET A 103 9.05 7.45 0.05
CA MET A 103 8.54 8.65 -0.63
C MET A 103 8.71 8.61 -2.16
N TRP A 104 8.46 7.45 -2.76
CA TRP A 104 8.36 7.29 -4.21
C TRP A 104 7.58 6.02 -4.57
N PHE A 105 6.91 5.99 -5.72
CA PHE A 105 6.10 4.84 -6.15
C PHE A 105 6.86 3.85 -7.06
N GLU A 106 8.19 3.89 -7.07
CA GLU A 106 9.06 2.81 -7.55
C GLU A 106 10.01 2.41 -6.42
N SER A 107 9.97 1.13 -6.02
CA SER A 107 10.78 0.62 -4.91
C SER A 107 12.24 0.42 -5.34
N SER A 108 12.99 1.52 -5.25
CA SER A 108 14.42 1.62 -5.50
C SER A 108 15.06 2.48 -4.42
N ASN A 109 16.20 2.03 -3.91
CA ASN A 109 17.02 2.79 -2.98
C ASN A 109 18.51 2.45 -3.15
N ARG A 110 19.38 3.12 -2.38
CA ARG A 110 20.84 2.96 -2.49
C ARG A 110 21.42 1.94 -1.49
N VAL A 111 20.59 1.33 -0.65
CA VAL A 111 21.00 0.28 0.30
C VAL A 111 20.88 -1.09 -0.35
N TYR A 112 19.69 -1.45 -0.82
CA TYR A 112 19.36 -2.76 -1.40
C TYR A 112 19.26 -2.75 -2.92
N GLY A 113 19.20 -1.56 -3.53
CA GLY A 113 18.99 -1.40 -4.97
C GLY A 113 17.51 -1.38 -5.34
N ARG A 114 17.20 -1.94 -6.50
CA ARG A 114 15.88 -1.87 -7.15
C ARG A 114 15.21 -3.22 -7.20
N THR A 115 13.93 -3.25 -6.83
CA THR A 115 13.03 -4.40 -6.98
C THR A 115 12.42 -4.38 -8.38
N ASN A 116 12.47 -5.52 -9.08
CA ASN A 116 11.88 -5.69 -10.41
C ASN A 116 10.59 -6.53 -10.34
N ASN A 117 9.66 -6.30 -11.26
CA ASN A 117 8.34 -6.93 -11.27
C ASN A 117 8.37 -8.41 -11.68
N ALA A 118 7.65 -9.27 -10.95
CA ALA A 118 7.65 -10.71 -11.18
C ALA A 118 7.03 -11.13 -12.52
N TYR A 119 6.14 -10.32 -13.10
CA TYR A 119 5.54 -10.57 -14.43
C TYR A 119 6.41 -10.05 -15.56
N ASN A 120 7.23 -9.02 -15.31
CA ASN A 120 8.16 -8.47 -16.29
C ASN A 120 9.31 -7.73 -15.58
N LEU A 121 10.53 -8.25 -15.69
CA LEU A 121 11.71 -7.72 -15.00
C LEU A 121 12.16 -6.33 -15.49
N GLU A 122 11.61 -5.81 -16.60
CA GLU A 122 11.84 -4.45 -17.07
C GLU A 122 10.89 -3.41 -16.43
N CYS A 123 9.86 -3.89 -15.72
CA CYS A 123 8.81 -3.07 -15.12
C CYS A 123 8.98 -2.85 -13.62
N ILE A 124 8.40 -1.73 -13.14
CA ILE A 124 8.35 -1.40 -11.72
C ILE A 124 7.40 -2.33 -10.96
N VAL A 125 7.64 -2.46 -9.65
CA VAL A 125 6.76 -3.16 -8.69
C VAL A 125 5.82 -2.22 -7.94
N GLY A 126 5.78 -0.95 -8.32
CA GLY A 126 5.19 0.09 -7.49
C GLY A 126 6.04 0.48 -6.28
N GLY A 127 5.42 1.27 -5.42
CA GLY A 127 6.05 1.69 -4.18
C GLY A 127 5.09 2.47 -3.29
N SER A 128 5.44 2.67 -2.03
CA SER A 128 6.74 2.26 -1.46
C SER A 128 6.83 0.84 -0.92
N SER A 129 5.73 0.07 -0.90
CA SER A 129 5.73 -1.35 -0.46
C SER A 129 5.94 -2.32 -1.64
N GLY A 130 6.80 -1.97 -2.59
CA GLY A 130 6.95 -2.72 -3.84
C GLY A 130 7.68 -4.06 -3.67
N GLY A 131 8.63 -4.16 -2.74
CA GLY A 131 9.23 -5.45 -2.37
C GLY A 131 8.19 -6.43 -1.84
N GLU A 132 7.27 -5.95 -1.00
CA GLU A 132 6.15 -6.72 -0.46
C GLU A 132 5.23 -7.22 -1.57
N GLY A 133 4.80 -6.31 -2.46
CA GLY A 133 3.97 -6.68 -3.60
C GLY A 133 4.63 -7.75 -4.49
N CYS A 134 5.93 -7.60 -4.75
CA CYS A 134 6.68 -8.51 -5.61
C CYS A 134 6.89 -9.89 -4.97
N ILE A 135 7.29 -9.98 -3.70
CA ILE A 135 7.54 -11.28 -3.05
C ILE A 135 6.25 -12.09 -2.92
N LEU A 136 5.12 -11.42 -2.65
CA LEU A 136 3.81 -12.05 -2.63
C LEU A 136 3.44 -12.56 -4.02
N ALA A 137 3.59 -11.73 -5.06
CA ALA A 137 3.29 -12.14 -6.44
C ALA A 137 4.19 -13.28 -6.94
N ALA A 138 5.48 -13.29 -6.57
CA ALA A 138 6.43 -14.34 -6.89
C ALA A 138 6.22 -15.64 -6.08
N ALA A 139 5.16 -15.68 -5.26
CA ALA A 139 4.83 -16.75 -4.35
C ALA A 139 5.89 -17.07 -3.27
N GLY A 140 6.75 -16.10 -2.94
CA GLY A 140 7.76 -16.21 -1.88
C GLY A 140 7.22 -15.97 -0.46
N SER A 141 6.03 -15.38 -0.34
CA SER A 141 5.26 -15.24 0.89
C SER A 141 3.76 -15.32 0.57
N VAL A 142 2.93 -15.68 1.55
CA VAL A 142 1.46 -15.76 1.41
C VAL A 142 0.76 -14.47 1.81
N ILE A 143 1.24 -13.86 2.89
CA ILE A 143 0.71 -12.63 3.48
C ILE A 143 1.82 -11.65 3.83
N GLY A 144 1.47 -10.38 3.91
CA GLY A 144 2.44 -9.31 4.09
C GLY A 144 1.86 -8.00 4.63
N ILE A 145 2.75 -7.14 5.13
CA ILE A 145 2.38 -5.83 5.70
C ILE A 145 2.98 -4.70 4.87
N GLY A 146 2.14 -3.74 4.49
CA GLY A 146 2.54 -2.50 3.86
C GLY A 146 2.12 -1.25 4.65
N SER A 147 2.61 -0.10 4.21
CA SER A 147 2.12 1.21 4.64
C SER A 147 1.72 2.08 3.45
N ASP A 148 0.74 2.96 3.63
CA ASP A 148 0.06 3.72 2.57
C ASP A 148 -0.30 5.12 3.07
N ILE A 149 0.39 6.14 2.52
CA ILE A 149 0.08 7.57 2.71
C ILE A 149 -0.35 8.27 1.40
N GLY A 150 -0.16 7.60 0.28
CA GLY A 150 -0.46 8.10 -1.06
C GLY A 150 -0.80 7.01 -2.07
N GLY A 151 -1.01 5.77 -1.63
CA GLY A 151 -1.16 4.58 -2.47
C GLY A 151 -0.13 3.48 -2.24
N SER A 152 0.74 3.61 -1.23
CA SER A 152 1.89 2.72 -1.07
C SER A 152 1.57 1.26 -0.69
N ILE A 153 0.31 0.90 -0.45
CA ILE A 153 -0.18 -0.50 -0.43
C ILE A 153 -0.83 -0.82 -1.79
N ARG A 154 -1.71 0.06 -2.26
CA ARG A 154 -2.59 -0.18 -3.41
C ARG A 154 -1.87 -0.17 -4.75
N MET A 155 -0.89 0.71 -4.95
CA MET A 155 -0.08 0.73 -6.19
C MET A 155 0.79 -0.53 -6.29
N PRO A 156 1.55 -0.95 -5.25
CA PRO A 156 2.20 -2.25 -5.28
C PRO A 156 1.24 -3.42 -5.49
N ALA A 157 0.08 -3.44 -4.82
CA ALA A 157 -0.89 -4.50 -5.01
C ALA A 157 -1.38 -4.58 -6.47
N PHE A 158 -1.72 -3.42 -7.06
CA PHE A 158 -2.13 -3.30 -8.45
C PHE A 158 -1.04 -3.77 -9.42
N PHE A 159 0.18 -3.26 -9.32
CA PHE A 159 1.25 -3.59 -10.26
C PHE A 159 1.75 -5.03 -10.17
N ASN A 160 1.53 -5.71 -9.04
CA ASN A 160 1.93 -7.10 -8.83
C ASN A 160 0.73 -8.06 -8.84
N GLY A 161 -0.49 -7.60 -9.15
CA GLY A 161 -1.67 -8.45 -9.32
C GLY A 161 -2.02 -9.23 -8.05
N ILE A 162 -1.89 -8.61 -6.88
CA ILE A 162 -2.27 -9.17 -5.59
C ILE A 162 -3.31 -8.27 -4.91
N PHE A 163 -3.88 -8.72 -3.81
CA PHE A 163 -4.78 -7.90 -3.01
C PHE A 163 -3.99 -7.02 -2.02
N GLY A 164 -4.53 -5.84 -1.76
CA GLY A 164 -3.97 -4.93 -0.77
C GLY A 164 -5.04 -4.02 -0.20
N HIS A 165 -5.13 -3.96 1.13
CA HIS A 165 -6.16 -3.17 1.81
C HIS A 165 -5.54 -2.00 2.58
N LYS A 166 -5.98 -0.79 2.25
CA LYS A 166 -5.74 0.40 3.05
C LYS A 166 -6.95 0.62 3.94
N PRO A 167 -6.87 0.33 5.25
CA PRO A 167 -8.03 0.44 6.14
C PRO A 167 -8.46 1.89 6.34
N THR A 168 -9.62 2.07 6.94
CA THR A 168 -10.05 3.36 7.49
C THR A 168 -8.94 3.93 8.39
N THR A 169 -8.62 5.22 8.22
CA THR A 169 -7.56 5.89 8.98
C THR A 169 -7.76 5.71 10.49
N GLY A 170 -6.65 5.47 11.20
CA GLY A 170 -6.63 5.43 12.67
C GLY A 170 -7.15 4.11 13.27
N VAL A 171 -7.58 3.15 12.45
CA VAL A 171 -8.00 1.83 12.92
C VAL A 171 -6.78 0.96 13.25
N VAL A 172 -5.83 0.86 12.31
CA VAL A 172 -4.58 0.13 12.52
C VAL A 172 -3.49 1.13 13.00
N PRO A 173 -2.79 0.84 14.11
CA PRO A 173 -1.72 1.71 14.59
C PRO A 173 -0.54 1.74 13.61
N ASN A 174 0.16 2.88 13.57
CA ASN A 174 1.30 3.10 12.67
C ASN A 174 2.65 3.01 13.39
N ASP A 175 2.65 2.81 14.70
CA ASP A 175 3.82 2.87 15.57
C ASP A 175 4.89 1.83 15.23
N GLY A 176 6.15 2.27 15.30
CA GLY A 176 7.31 1.44 15.02
C GLY A 176 7.67 1.35 13.54
N GLN A 177 7.21 2.27 12.69
CA GLN A 177 7.69 2.40 11.32
C GLN A 177 8.60 3.62 11.14
N PHE A 178 9.47 3.61 10.14
CA PHE A 178 10.28 4.76 9.75
C PHE A 178 10.10 5.07 8.25
N PRO A 179 9.87 6.33 7.85
CA PRO A 179 9.65 7.50 8.70
C PRO A 179 8.33 7.43 9.46
N ASN A 180 8.31 8.02 10.66
CA ASN A 180 7.08 8.20 11.42
C ASN A 180 6.21 9.31 10.81
N ALA A 181 4.89 9.12 10.78
CA ALA A 181 3.96 10.22 10.56
C ALA A 181 3.80 11.04 11.84
N LEU A 182 3.79 12.36 11.71
CA LEU A 182 3.66 13.33 12.80
C LEU A 182 2.61 14.38 12.45
N GLY A 183 1.92 14.93 13.46
CA GLY A 183 0.81 15.89 13.29
C GLY A 183 -0.26 15.38 12.32
N ILE A 184 -0.75 16.24 11.42
CA ILE A 184 -1.83 15.92 10.48
C ILE A 184 -1.55 14.70 9.60
N ARG A 185 -0.28 14.40 9.31
CA ARG A 185 0.11 13.22 8.49
C ARG A 185 -0.28 11.90 9.14
N THR A 186 -0.47 11.85 10.46
CA THR A 186 -0.97 10.66 11.17
C THR A 186 -2.39 10.27 10.71
N ASN A 187 -3.17 11.24 10.22
CA ASN A 187 -4.51 11.01 9.67
C ASN A 187 -4.50 10.51 8.21
N PHE A 188 -3.33 10.47 7.56
CA PHE A 188 -3.21 10.06 6.15
C PHE A 188 -2.46 8.75 5.99
N LEU A 189 -1.49 8.48 6.86
CA LEU A 189 -0.74 7.24 6.89
C LEU A 189 -1.62 6.12 7.45
N CYS A 190 -1.75 5.04 6.67
CA CYS A 190 -2.38 3.80 7.10
C CYS A 190 -1.39 2.64 6.98
N THR A 191 -1.47 1.70 7.91
CA THR A 191 -0.83 0.39 7.84
C THR A 191 -1.88 -0.65 7.51
N GLY A 192 -1.58 -1.62 6.65
CA GLY A 192 -2.60 -2.57 6.18
C GLY A 192 -2.04 -3.83 5.53
N PRO A 193 -2.90 -4.85 5.36
CA PRO A 193 -2.51 -6.15 4.85
C PRO A 193 -2.37 -6.17 3.32
N MET A 194 -1.48 -7.05 2.86
CA MET A 194 -1.26 -7.40 1.46
C MET A 194 -1.18 -8.92 1.36
N CYS A 195 -1.83 -9.53 0.36
CA CYS A 195 -1.92 -11.00 0.27
C CYS A 195 -2.25 -11.45 -1.15
N ARG A 196 -2.00 -12.73 -1.44
CA ARG A 196 -2.36 -13.33 -2.74
C ARG A 196 -3.86 -13.62 -2.86
N TYR A 197 -4.53 -13.96 -1.75
CA TYR A 197 -5.93 -14.36 -1.74
C TYR A 197 -6.79 -13.38 -0.98
N ALA A 198 -7.97 -13.05 -1.52
CA ALA A 198 -8.83 -12.02 -0.92
C ALA A 198 -9.29 -12.38 0.50
N GLU A 199 -9.45 -13.67 0.79
CA GLU A 199 -9.89 -14.16 2.09
C GLU A 199 -8.87 -13.93 3.22
N ASP A 200 -7.59 -13.75 2.90
CA ASP A 200 -6.54 -13.47 3.88
C ASP A 200 -6.61 -12.03 4.42
N LEU A 201 -7.25 -11.10 3.71
CA LEU A 201 -7.29 -9.69 4.11
C LEU A 201 -8.00 -9.48 5.45
N GLU A 202 -9.16 -10.11 5.65
CA GLU A 202 -10.00 -9.88 6.83
C GLU A 202 -9.35 -10.42 8.12
N PRO A 203 -8.86 -11.68 8.18
CA PRO A 203 -8.18 -12.18 9.38
C PRO A 203 -6.95 -11.34 9.74
N MET A 204 -6.17 -10.89 8.73
CA MET A 204 -5.03 -10.01 8.99
C MET A 204 -5.47 -8.68 9.57
N LEU A 205 -6.50 -8.06 8.98
CA LEU A 205 -7.02 -6.78 9.44
C LEU A 205 -7.54 -6.86 10.89
N ARG A 206 -8.20 -7.96 11.27
CA ARG A 206 -8.67 -8.21 12.64
C ARG A 206 -7.50 -8.15 13.64
N VAL A 207 -6.44 -8.91 13.37
CA VAL A 207 -5.25 -8.94 14.23
C VAL A 207 -4.55 -7.58 14.25
N MET A 208 -4.36 -6.96 13.08
CA MET A 208 -3.67 -5.67 12.96
C MET A 208 -4.43 -4.53 13.65
N ALA A 209 -5.75 -4.49 13.56
CA ALA A 209 -6.59 -3.46 14.20
C ALA A 209 -6.60 -3.60 15.73
N GLY A 210 -6.52 -4.82 16.26
CA GLY A 210 -6.60 -5.09 17.69
C GLY A 210 -7.90 -4.53 18.28
N PRO A 211 -7.88 -3.77 19.40
CA PRO A 211 -9.10 -3.24 20.02
C PRO A 211 -9.99 -2.39 19.07
N ASN A 212 -9.40 -1.77 18.05
CA ASN A 212 -10.13 -0.96 17.08
C ASN A 212 -10.93 -1.79 16.06
N VAL A 213 -10.82 -3.14 16.06
CA VAL A 213 -11.56 -4.02 15.15
C VAL A 213 -13.08 -3.82 15.26
N THR A 214 -13.57 -3.45 16.44
CA THR A 214 -14.98 -3.14 16.72
C THR A 214 -15.53 -1.97 15.88
N LYS A 215 -14.65 -1.14 15.31
CA LYS A 215 -15.03 -0.05 14.40
C LYS A 215 -15.30 -0.52 12.97
N LEU A 216 -14.97 -1.76 12.59
CA LEU A 216 -14.88 -2.17 11.19
C LEU A 216 -16.05 -3.01 10.67
N LYS A 217 -17.04 -3.32 11.53
CA LYS A 217 -18.21 -4.14 11.18
C LYS A 217 -17.86 -5.47 10.49
N LEU A 218 -16.71 -6.06 10.80
CA LEU A 218 -16.21 -7.25 10.09
C LEU A 218 -17.09 -8.50 10.33
N ASP A 219 -17.88 -8.51 11.41
CA ASP A 219 -18.81 -9.61 11.71
C ASP A 219 -20.16 -9.46 10.99
N GLU A 220 -20.41 -8.31 10.34
CA GLU A 220 -21.65 -8.09 9.59
C GLU A 220 -21.58 -8.82 8.24
N LYS A 221 -22.58 -9.68 8.00
CA LYS A 221 -22.71 -10.37 6.71
C LYS A 221 -23.07 -9.36 5.61
N VAL A 222 -22.22 -9.25 4.60
CA VAL A 222 -22.46 -8.39 3.44
C VAL A 222 -23.27 -9.12 2.38
N SER A 223 -24.45 -8.60 2.08
CA SER A 223 -25.20 -8.98 0.88
C SER A 223 -24.82 -8.05 -0.27
N LEU A 224 -24.15 -8.59 -1.29
CA LEU A 224 -23.67 -7.78 -2.42
C LEU A 224 -24.82 -7.15 -3.21
N GLN A 225 -26.01 -7.76 -3.23
CA GLN A 225 -27.20 -7.19 -3.88
C GLN A 225 -27.72 -5.92 -3.20
N ASN A 226 -27.36 -5.70 -1.93
CA ASN A 226 -27.77 -4.53 -1.17
C ASN A 226 -26.76 -3.38 -1.29
N ILE A 227 -25.62 -3.59 -1.93
CA ILE A 227 -24.60 -2.56 -2.10
C ILE A 227 -25.02 -1.60 -3.23
N LYS A 228 -24.88 -0.29 -2.97
CA LYS A 228 -24.97 0.74 -4.01
C LYS A 228 -23.64 0.86 -4.73
N PHE A 229 -23.63 0.59 -6.03
CA PHE A 229 -22.41 0.64 -6.83
C PHE A 229 -22.29 1.95 -7.60
N TYR A 230 -21.15 2.61 -7.43
CA TYR A 230 -20.75 3.78 -8.21
C TYR A 230 -19.47 3.47 -8.98
N PHE A 231 -19.26 4.09 -10.14
CA PHE A 231 -17.97 4.02 -10.82
C PHE A 231 -17.58 5.35 -11.46
N MET A 232 -16.27 5.53 -11.58
CA MET A 232 -15.62 6.62 -12.31
C MET A 232 -14.49 6.04 -13.15
N GLU A 233 -14.42 6.41 -14.42
CA GLU A 233 -13.39 5.92 -15.36
C GLU A 233 -12.07 6.69 -15.29
N HIS A 234 -12.10 7.92 -14.78
CA HIS A 234 -10.94 8.78 -14.64
C HIS A 234 -11.18 9.86 -13.57
N ASP A 235 -10.16 10.64 -13.25
CA ASP A 235 -10.17 11.64 -12.18
C ASP A 235 -10.97 12.92 -12.50
N GLY A 236 -11.63 13.00 -13.66
CA GLY A 236 -12.23 14.23 -14.16
C GLY A 236 -11.31 15.12 -15.01
N GLY A 237 -10.15 14.61 -15.44
CA GLY A 237 -9.32 15.21 -16.49
C GLY A 237 -8.23 16.15 -15.97
N SER A 238 -7.50 15.76 -14.92
CA SER A 238 -6.34 16.53 -14.48
C SER A 238 -5.25 16.57 -15.55
N VAL A 239 -4.60 17.72 -15.70
CA VAL A 239 -3.44 17.90 -16.59
C VAL A 239 -2.15 17.32 -16.02
N PHE A 240 -2.15 16.90 -14.74
CA PHE A 240 -0.97 16.36 -14.06
C PHE A 240 -0.84 14.85 -14.19
N VAL A 241 -1.91 14.15 -14.56
CA VAL A 241 -1.95 12.69 -14.63
C VAL A 241 -2.12 12.20 -16.06
N SER A 242 -1.62 11.00 -16.34
CA SER A 242 -1.82 10.35 -17.62
C SER A 242 -3.29 9.96 -17.82
N PRO A 243 -3.80 9.95 -19.06
CA PRO A 243 -5.08 9.31 -19.38
C PRO A 243 -5.08 7.83 -18.98
N VAL A 244 -6.26 7.31 -18.60
CA VAL A 244 -6.41 5.91 -18.24
C VAL A 244 -6.32 5.02 -19.49
N ASP A 245 -5.51 3.98 -19.41
CA ASP A 245 -5.30 3.01 -20.47
C ASP A 245 -6.60 2.29 -20.84
N LYS A 246 -6.77 2.01 -22.13
CA LYS A 246 -7.97 1.38 -22.67
C LYS A 246 -8.24 0.00 -22.05
N GLU A 247 -7.21 -0.78 -21.75
CA GLU A 247 -7.41 -2.11 -21.14
C GLU A 247 -7.89 -2.01 -19.69
N ILE A 248 -7.45 -1.00 -18.94
CA ILE A 248 -7.96 -0.74 -17.58
C ILE A 248 -9.44 -0.34 -17.65
N LEU A 249 -9.79 0.55 -18.59
CA LEU A 249 -11.19 0.93 -18.82
C LEU A 249 -12.05 -0.27 -19.26
N GLN A 250 -11.52 -1.13 -20.13
CA GLN A 250 -12.23 -2.34 -20.57
C GLN A 250 -12.43 -3.32 -19.41
N ALA A 251 -11.43 -3.52 -18.55
CA ALA A 251 -11.55 -4.36 -17.37
C ALA A 251 -12.60 -3.82 -16.39
N GLN A 252 -12.61 -2.50 -16.14
CA GLN A 252 -13.64 -1.86 -15.30
C GLN A 252 -15.04 -2.02 -15.90
N ARG A 253 -15.21 -1.79 -17.21
CA ARG A 253 -16.52 -1.98 -17.89
C ARG A 253 -16.98 -3.44 -17.87
N LYS A 254 -16.06 -4.39 -18.01
CA LYS A 254 -16.37 -5.83 -17.85
C LYS A 254 -16.84 -6.14 -16.44
N LEU A 255 -16.21 -5.54 -15.42
CA LEU A 255 -16.67 -5.62 -14.04
C LEU A 255 -18.08 -5.04 -13.87
N VAL A 256 -18.32 -3.82 -14.33
CA VAL A 256 -19.65 -3.18 -14.26
C VAL A 256 -20.73 -4.11 -14.84
N LYS A 257 -20.50 -4.62 -16.06
CA LYS A 257 -21.44 -5.54 -16.71
C LYS A 257 -21.64 -6.84 -15.92
N ASN A 258 -20.57 -7.39 -15.33
CA ASN A 258 -20.64 -8.60 -14.53
C ASN A 258 -21.47 -8.38 -13.26
N LEU A 259 -21.33 -7.24 -12.57
CA LEU A 259 -22.17 -6.92 -11.42
C LEU A 259 -23.65 -6.82 -11.80
N GLU A 260 -23.96 -6.12 -12.89
CA GLU A 260 -25.33 -5.99 -13.39
C GLU A 260 -25.95 -7.34 -13.78
N THR A 261 -25.16 -8.23 -14.37
CA THR A 261 -25.64 -9.53 -14.87
C THR A 261 -25.76 -10.57 -13.75
N GLU A 262 -24.75 -10.70 -12.89
CA GLU A 262 -24.69 -11.77 -11.88
C GLU A 262 -25.44 -11.40 -10.59
N LEU A 263 -25.48 -10.11 -10.23
CA LEU A 263 -26.11 -9.65 -9.00
C LEU A 263 -27.44 -8.93 -9.24
N GLY A 264 -27.77 -8.58 -10.49
CA GLY A 264 -29.00 -7.83 -10.81
C GLY A 264 -29.02 -6.41 -10.25
N VAL A 265 -27.85 -5.84 -9.92
CA VAL A 265 -27.72 -4.50 -9.34
C VAL A 265 -27.53 -3.45 -10.43
N GLN A 266 -27.87 -2.19 -10.15
CA GLN A 266 -27.53 -1.07 -11.02
C GLN A 266 -26.20 -0.46 -10.59
N VAL A 267 -25.30 -0.22 -11.55
CA VAL A 267 -24.00 0.42 -11.30
C VAL A 267 -24.00 1.83 -11.90
N GLN A 268 -24.00 2.85 -11.03
CA GLN A 268 -24.17 4.23 -11.45
C GLN A 268 -22.83 4.89 -11.82
N ASN A 269 -22.75 5.45 -13.03
CA ASN A 269 -21.65 6.35 -13.40
C ASN A 269 -21.80 7.68 -12.66
N VAL A 270 -20.77 8.12 -11.95
CA VAL A 270 -20.78 9.40 -11.22
C VAL A 270 -19.66 10.32 -11.73
N ALA A 271 -19.85 11.62 -11.57
CA ALA A 271 -18.87 12.62 -11.97
C ALA A 271 -18.50 13.52 -10.79
N ILE A 272 -17.48 13.12 -10.03
CA ILE A 272 -17.03 13.88 -8.85
C ILE A 272 -15.96 14.87 -9.30
N HIS A 273 -16.40 16.06 -9.74
CA HIS A 273 -15.53 17.05 -10.39
C HIS A 273 -14.32 17.50 -9.57
N LYS A 274 -14.36 17.40 -8.24
CA LYS A 274 -13.23 17.77 -7.37
C LYS A 274 -12.06 16.79 -7.44
N MET A 275 -12.28 15.56 -7.91
CA MET A 275 -11.23 14.54 -8.06
C MET A 275 -10.09 14.98 -8.98
N LYS A 276 -10.33 15.89 -9.93
CA LYS A 276 -9.28 16.40 -10.85
C LYS A 276 -8.21 17.24 -10.14
N TYR A 277 -8.46 17.62 -8.90
CA TYR A 277 -7.54 18.36 -8.05
C TYR A 277 -6.84 17.45 -7.02
N SER A 278 -6.94 16.13 -7.17
CA SER A 278 -6.42 15.15 -6.19
C SER A 278 -4.94 15.38 -5.83
N PHE A 279 -4.08 15.62 -6.82
CA PHE A 279 -2.67 15.89 -6.57
C PHE A 279 -2.46 17.18 -5.75
N GLN A 280 -3.12 18.27 -6.14
CA GLN A 280 -2.98 19.56 -5.49
C GLN A 280 -3.54 19.53 -4.06
N ILE A 281 -4.69 18.86 -3.87
CA ILE A 281 -5.27 18.60 -2.55
C ILE A 281 -4.25 17.82 -1.71
N TRP A 282 -3.74 16.69 -2.22
CA TRP A 282 -2.76 15.88 -1.49
C TRP A 282 -1.50 16.70 -1.13
N SER A 283 -0.96 17.47 -2.08
CA SER A 283 0.24 18.28 -1.87
C SER A 283 0.06 19.33 -0.77
N VAL A 284 -1.07 20.05 -0.77
CA VAL A 284 -1.39 21.03 0.28
C VAL A 284 -1.62 20.33 1.62
N MET A 285 -2.38 19.23 1.63
CA MET A 285 -2.71 18.52 2.86
C MET A 285 -1.48 17.90 3.55
N MET A 286 -0.54 17.37 2.77
CA MET A 286 0.74 16.83 3.26
C MET A 286 1.73 17.90 3.73
N SER A 287 1.56 19.14 3.28
CA SER A 287 2.43 20.28 3.62
C SER A 287 1.91 21.12 4.78
N PHE A 288 0.70 20.84 5.29
CA PHE A 288 0.19 21.54 6.46
C PHE A 288 1.04 21.23 7.68
N LYS A 289 1.54 22.30 8.31
CA LYS A 289 2.27 22.22 9.57
C LYS A 289 1.35 22.55 10.73
N ASP A 290 1.01 21.54 11.52
CA ASP A 290 0.18 21.64 12.72
C ASP A 290 0.89 21.15 14.00
N SER A 291 2.13 20.66 13.86
CA SER A 291 3.00 20.28 14.98
C SER A 291 4.44 20.74 14.72
N ASP A 292 5.11 21.18 15.76
CA ASP A 292 6.53 21.55 15.71
C ASP A 292 7.46 20.35 15.49
N GLU A 293 6.99 19.14 15.79
CA GLU A 293 7.73 17.89 15.59
C GLU A 293 7.79 17.47 14.11
N GLN A 294 6.93 18.04 13.24
CA GLN A 294 7.00 17.78 11.82
C GLN A 294 8.28 18.37 11.21
N VAL A 295 9.18 17.47 10.82
CA VAL A 295 10.42 17.80 10.12
C VAL A 295 10.27 17.82 8.61
N ALA A 296 11.17 18.57 7.95
CA ALA A 296 11.25 18.62 6.50
C ALA A 296 11.79 17.30 5.94
N PHE A 297 11.42 16.98 4.70
CA PHE A 297 11.91 15.81 4.00
C PHE A 297 13.43 15.80 3.85
N THR A 298 14.06 16.96 3.63
CA THR A 298 15.53 17.06 3.61
C THR A 298 16.18 16.71 4.94
N ASP A 299 15.51 16.96 6.07
CA ASP A 299 16.02 16.61 7.40
C ASP A 299 15.87 15.10 7.65
N MET A 300 14.76 14.50 7.16
CA MET A 300 14.56 13.06 7.17
C MET A 300 15.61 12.32 6.31
N LEU A 301 16.02 12.87 5.17
CA LEU A 301 17.10 12.29 4.34
C LEU A 301 18.43 12.22 5.10
N GLY A 302 18.68 13.18 5.98
CA GLY A 302 19.85 13.21 6.85
C GLY A 302 19.71 12.32 8.10
N ASP A 303 18.54 11.71 8.32
CA ASP A 303 18.13 11.04 9.57
C ASP A 303 18.37 11.94 10.79
N HIS A 304 17.95 13.22 10.69
CA HIS A 304 18.20 14.27 11.70
C HIS A 304 19.68 14.53 12.01
N GLY A 305 20.59 13.96 11.23
CA GLY A 305 22.03 14.12 11.33
C GLY A 305 22.54 15.27 10.47
N LYS A 306 23.43 14.97 9.52
CA LYS A 306 24.02 16.00 8.66
C LYS A 306 22.97 16.58 7.70
N PRO A 307 22.90 17.90 7.53
CA PRO A 307 21.99 18.51 6.57
C PRO A 307 22.23 17.96 5.16
N VAL A 308 21.17 17.50 4.49
CA VAL A 308 21.22 17.09 3.09
C VAL A 308 20.86 18.28 2.22
N TRP A 309 21.74 18.63 1.29
CA TRP A 309 21.58 19.77 0.39
C TRP A 309 21.21 19.25 -1.00
N PRO A 310 19.93 19.31 -1.41
CA PRO A 310 19.48 18.62 -2.64
C PRO A 310 20.20 19.08 -3.91
N SER A 311 20.56 20.36 -4.01
CA SER A 311 21.35 20.88 -5.14
C SER A 311 22.76 20.27 -5.21
N TRP A 312 23.41 20.07 -4.06
CA TRP A 312 24.71 19.40 -3.98
C TRP A 312 24.59 17.89 -4.23
N GLU A 313 23.53 17.25 -3.73
CA GLU A 313 23.23 15.86 -4.05
C GLU A 313 23.01 15.64 -5.54
N LEU A 314 22.37 16.59 -6.24
CA LEU A 314 22.22 16.53 -7.69
C LEU A 314 23.58 16.54 -8.41
N VAL A 315 24.51 17.39 -7.98
CA VAL A 315 25.89 17.40 -8.50
C VAL A 315 26.57 16.06 -8.26
N LYS A 316 26.52 15.55 -7.03
CA LYS A 316 27.07 14.23 -6.69
C LYS A 316 26.40 13.11 -7.49
N TRP A 317 25.10 13.20 -7.76
CA TRP A 317 24.36 12.21 -8.53
C TRP A 317 24.84 12.15 -9.97
N MET A 318 25.09 13.30 -10.62
CA MET A 318 25.63 13.37 -11.99
C MET A 318 27.00 12.69 -12.14
N VAL A 319 27.82 12.68 -11.08
CA VAL A 319 29.13 12.02 -11.06
C VAL A 319 29.12 10.65 -10.37
N GLY A 320 27.94 10.09 -10.06
CA GLY A 320 27.79 8.75 -9.48
C GLY A 320 28.14 8.63 -7.98
N MET A 321 28.29 9.74 -7.27
CA MET A 321 28.71 9.80 -5.86
C MET A 321 27.57 10.05 -4.86
N SER A 322 26.34 10.31 -5.31
CA SER A 322 25.23 10.56 -4.38
C SER A 322 24.76 9.27 -3.70
N SER A 323 24.54 9.38 -2.40
CA SER A 323 23.91 8.35 -1.55
C SER A 323 22.39 8.31 -1.69
N HIS A 324 21.80 9.20 -2.50
CA HIS A 324 20.36 9.32 -2.67
C HIS A 324 19.92 8.99 -4.10
N THR A 325 18.66 8.62 -4.24
CA THR A 325 18.02 8.39 -5.53
C THR A 325 17.61 9.71 -6.18
N LEU A 326 17.50 9.74 -7.51
CA LEU A 326 17.06 10.95 -8.22
C LEU A 326 15.65 11.42 -7.78
N PRO A 327 14.65 10.54 -7.56
CA PRO A 327 13.37 10.95 -7.00
C PRO A 327 13.47 11.63 -5.64
N ALA A 328 14.30 11.12 -4.71
CA ALA A 328 14.51 11.75 -3.41
C ALA A 328 15.15 13.14 -3.53
N ILE A 329 16.17 13.27 -4.39
CA ILE A 329 16.80 14.57 -4.66
C ILE A 329 15.80 15.56 -5.25
N ALA A 330 15.01 15.12 -6.24
CA ALA A 330 13.98 15.94 -6.87
C ALA A 330 12.92 16.38 -5.88
N LEU A 331 12.43 15.47 -5.03
CA LEU A 331 11.46 15.79 -3.98
C LEU A 331 12.01 16.85 -3.02
N GLY A 332 13.25 16.69 -2.54
CA GLY A 332 13.92 17.66 -1.67
C GLY A 332 14.11 19.04 -2.31
N LEU A 333 14.32 19.12 -3.63
CA LEU A 333 14.34 20.38 -4.36
C LEU A 333 12.94 21.03 -4.42
N THR A 334 11.91 20.23 -4.66
CA THR A 334 10.53 20.73 -4.81
C THR A 334 9.87 21.11 -3.50
N GLU A 335 10.24 20.49 -2.37
CA GLU A 335 9.67 20.78 -1.05
C GLU A 335 9.74 22.27 -0.68
N LYS A 336 10.82 22.96 -1.09
CA LYS A 336 10.98 24.40 -0.84
C LYS A 336 10.32 25.28 -1.89
N LEU A 337 10.01 24.74 -3.07
CA LEU A 337 9.52 25.46 -4.24
C LEU A 337 8.01 25.40 -4.43
N VAL A 338 7.34 24.32 -4.01
CA VAL A 338 5.88 24.17 -4.09
C VAL A 338 5.22 24.88 -2.91
N LYS A 339 5.28 26.21 -2.91
CA LYS A 339 4.54 27.04 -1.97
C LYS A 339 3.45 27.79 -2.72
N TYR A 340 2.20 27.30 -2.61
CA TYR A 340 1.08 28.09 -3.10
C TYR A 340 0.82 29.29 -2.19
N SER A 341 0.12 30.29 -2.72
CA SER A 341 -0.32 31.42 -1.91
C SER A 341 -1.24 30.97 -0.76
N PRO A 342 -1.26 31.64 0.40
CA PRO A 342 -2.11 31.27 1.53
C PRO A 342 -3.59 31.11 1.16
N LYS A 343 -4.09 31.97 0.26
CA LYS A 343 -5.46 31.89 -0.28
C LYS A 343 -5.71 30.60 -1.07
N THR A 344 -4.73 30.16 -1.86
CA THR A 344 -4.83 28.91 -2.64
C THR A 344 -4.77 27.70 -1.73
N ASN A 345 -3.91 27.70 -0.71
CA ASN A 345 -3.85 26.66 0.32
C ASN A 345 -5.19 26.52 1.04
N ALA A 346 -5.76 27.62 1.54
CA ALA A 346 -7.07 27.60 2.21
C ALA A 346 -8.19 27.09 1.29
N LYS A 347 -8.17 27.47 0.01
CA LYS A 347 -9.13 26.98 -0.99
C LYS A 347 -9.00 25.47 -1.21
N LEU A 348 -7.78 24.94 -1.37
CA LEU A 348 -7.54 23.51 -1.58
C LEU A 348 -7.88 22.68 -0.33
N ALA A 349 -7.58 23.19 0.87
CA ALA A 349 -7.97 22.56 2.13
C ALA A 349 -9.50 22.51 2.28
N SER A 350 -10.19 23.61 2.00
CA SER A 350 -11.67 23.65 1.98
C SER A 350 -12.24 22.71 0.92
N MET A 351 -11.60 22.61 -0.25
CA MET A 351 -11.98 21.65 -1.28
C MET A 351 -11.82 20.20 -0.83
N ALA A 352 -10.75 19.88 -0.09
CA ALA A 352 -10.54 18.56 0.49
C ALA A 352 -11.68 18.19 1.44
N GLN A 353 -12.06 19.11 2.34
CA GLN A 353 -13.19 18.89 3.25
C GLN A 353 -14.52 18.73 2.50
N SER A 354 -14.78 19.57 1.50
CA SER A 354 -15.99 19.48 0.68
C SER A 354 -16.05 18.17 -0.13
N LEU A 355 -14.93 17.72 -0.67
CA LEU A 355 -14.82 16.44 -1.37
C LEU A 355 -15.02 15.27 -0.40
N ARG A 356 -14.50 15.36 0.82
CA ARG A 356 -14.75 14.35 1.86
C ARG A 356 -16.24 14.24 2.16
N THR A 357 -16.93 15.35 2.39
CA THR A 357 -18.37 15.35 2.65
C THR A 357 -19.16 14.80 1.46
N GLU A 358 -18.84 15.22 0.23
CA GLU A 358 -19.47 14.69 -0.98
C GLU A 358 -19.31 13.17 -1.11
N MET A 359 -18.10 12.66 -0.89
CA MET A 359 -17.80 11.23 -0.99
C MET A 359 -18.47 10.40 0.11
N VAL A 360 -18.42 10.86 1.37
CA VAL A 360 -19.07 10.18 2.49
C VAL A 360 -20.59 10.15 2.30
N ASN A 361 -21.20 11.23 1.81
CA ASN A 361 -22.63 11.27 1.54
C ASN A 361 -23.03 10.36 0.36
N LEU A 362 -22.20 10.30 -0.68
CA LEU A 362 -22.42 9.42 -1.83
C LEU A 362 -22.35 7.94 -1.42
N LEU A 363 -21.31 7.57 -0.67
CA LEU A 363 -21.07 6.17 -0.29
C LEU A 363 -22.00 5.72 0.84
N GLY A 364 -22.32 6.59 1.81
CA GLY A 364 -23.17 6.21 2.94
C GLY A 364 -22.65 4.99 3.70
N GLU A 365 -23.58 4.17 4.19
CA GLU A 365 -23.30 2.93 4.93
C GLU A 365 -23.22 1.68 4.03
N ASP A 366 -23.71 1.77 2.80
CA ASP A 366 -23.98 0.64 1.91
C ASP A 366 -23.42 0.85 0.49
N GLY A 367 -22.62 1.89 0.25
CA GLY A 367 -22.11 2.23 -1.06
C GLY A 367 -20.63 1.95 -1.25
N VAL A 368 -20.27 1.56 -2.48
CA VAL A 368 -18.89 1.41 -2.92
C VAL A 368 -18.64 2.15 -4.25
N LEU A 369 -17.47 2.76 -4.37
CA LEU A 369 -16.97 3.36 -5.61
C LEU A 369 -15.89 2.47 -6.23
N LEU A 370 -16.10 2.10 -7.48
CA LEU A 370 -15.14 1.41 -8.34
C LEU A 370 -14.31 2.44 -9.10
N TYR A 371 -13.00 2.48 -8.86
CA TYR A 371 -12.10 3.51 -9.40
C TYR A 371 -10.75 2.92 -9.86
N PRO A 372 -10.15 3.38 -10.98
CA PRO A 372 -8.85 2.90 -11.43
C PRO A 372 -7.77 3.06 -10.34
N SER A 373 -6.96 2.03 -10.14
CA SER A 373 -5.84 2.08 -9.17
C SER A 373 -4.68 2.94 -9.65
N HIS A 374 -4.51 3.02 -10.96
CA HIS A 374 -3.47 3.78 -11.63
C HIS A 374 -3.91 3.95 -13.10
N PRO A 375 -3.50 5.01 -13.81
CA PRO A 375 -3.90 5.22 -15.21
C PRO A 375 -3.25 4.24 -16.20
N VAL A 376 -2.16 3.56 -15.83
CA VAL A 376 -1.46 2.59 -16.69
C VAL A 376 -1.08 1.35 -15.89
N VAL A 377 -0.95 0.20 -16.56
CA VAL A 377 -0.32 -1.02 -15.99
C VAL A 377 1.13 -0.76 -15.60
N ALA A 378 1.80 -1.72 -14.95
CA ALA A 378 3.17 -1.56 -14.46
C ALA A 378 4.13 -1.00 -15.54
N PRO A 379 4.53 0.28 -15.45
CA PRO A 379 5.39 0.86 -16.46
C PRO A 379 6.83 0.36 -16.32
N ARG A 380 7.63 0.59 -17.35
CA ARG A 380 9.08 0.34 -17.28
C ARG A 380 9.74 1.21 -16.20
N HIS A 381 10.88 0.75 -15.69
CA HIS A 381 11.68 1.51 -14.73
C HIS A 381 11.95 2.94 -15.21
N HIS A 382 11.98 3.89 -14.28
CA HIS A 382 12.21 5.32 -14.52
C HIS A 382 11.13 6.07 -15.33
N THR A 383 10.18 5.39 -16.01
CA THR A 383 9.00 6.05 -16.59
C THR A 383 8.24 6.94 -15.59
N PRO A 384 8.09 6.56 -14.30
CA PRO A 384 7.56 7.44 -13.26
C PRO A 384 8.17 8.84 -13.16
N LEU A 385 9.43 9.05 -13.55
CA LEU A 385 10.07 10.37 -13.52
C LEU A 385 9.40 11.36 -14.49
N GLY A 386 8.87 10.87 -15.61
CA GLY A 386 8.14 11.69 -16.58
C GLY A 386 6.66 11.89 -16.24
N MET A 387 6.10 11.03 -15.39
CA MET A 387 4.68 11.06 -14.98
C MET A 387 4.54 10.92 -13.45
N PRO A 388 5.13 11.83 -12.66
CA PRO A 388 5.32 11.65 -11.22
C PRO A 388 4.03 11.80 -10.40
N PHE A 389 2.93 12.24 -11.01
CA PHE A 389 1.69 12.55 -10.27
C PHE A 389 0.58 11.51 -10.48
N ASN A 390 0.84 10.42 -11.21
CA ASN A 390 -0.16 9.36 -11.42
C ASN A 390 -0.61 8.68 -10.11
N PHE A 391 0.18 8.75 -9.04
CA PHE A 391 -0.24 8.32 -7.69
C PHE A 391 -1.44 9.10 -7.15
N ALA A 392 -1.84 10.23 -7.75
CA ALA A 392 -3.00 11.00 -7.33
C ALA A 392 -4.31 10.18 -7.36
N TYR A 393 -4.40 9.15 -8.21
CA TYR A 393 -5.52 8.21 -8.23
C TYR A 393 -5.72 7.50 -6.89
N THR A 394 -4.63 7.20 -6.18
CA THR A 394 -4.68 6.57 -4.87
C THR A 394 -4.62 7.59 -3.74
N ALA A 395 -3.83 8.65 -3.88
CA ALA A 395 -3.47 9.56 -2.79
C ALA A 395 -4.66 10.30 -2.19
N ILE A 396 -5.66 10.63 -3.00
CA ILE A 396 -6.83 11.36 -2.53
C ILE A 396 -7.57 10.61 -1.42
N PHE A 397 -7.69 9.28 -1.52
CA PHE A 397 -8.40 8.48 -0.52
C PHE A 397 -7.68 8.41 0.84
N ASN A 398 -6.37 8.68 0.89
CA ASN A 398 -5.66 8.89 2.16
C ASN A 398 -6.11 10.19 2.82
N ILE A 399 -6.16 11.27 2.06
CA ILE A 399 -6.60 12.58 2.54
C ILE A 399 -8.06 12.53 3.02
N LEU A 400 -8.91 11.80 2.28
CA LEU A 400 -10.31 11.63 2.65
C LEU A 400 -10.51 10.64 3.80
N GLY A 401 -9.49 9.89 4.22
CA GLY A 401 -9.55 8.91 5.31
C GLY A 401 -10.44 7.69 5.02
N LEU A 402 -10.65 7.33 3.76
CA LEU A 402 -11.60 6.29 3.34
C LEU A 402 -10.92 4.92 3.22
N PRO A 403 -11.58 3.81 3.59
CA PRO A 403 -11.05 2.46 3.36
C PRO A 403 -11.06 2.11 1.88
N VAL A 404 -10.01 1.41 1.44
CA VAL A 404 -9.85 1.05 0.03
C VAL A 404 -9.17 -0.30 -0.12
N THR A 405 -9.81 -1.21 -0.86
CA THR A 405 -9.20 -2.49 -1.26
C THR A 405 -8.83 -2.46 -2.74
N GLN A 406 -7.57 -2.74 -3.04
CA GLN A 406 -7.13 -3.05 -4.39
C GLN A 406 -7.50 -4.51 -4.68
N CYS A 407 -8.20 -4.74 -5.81
CA CYS A 407 -8.51 -6.07 -6.31
C CYS A 407 -7.92 -6.31 -7.72
N PRO A 408 -7.22 -7.42 -7.97
CA PRO A 408 -6.81 -7.84 -9.31
C PRO A 408 -8.01 -8.19 -10.20
N LEU A 409 -7.92 -7.91 -11.49
CA LEU A 409 -8.95 -8.21 -12.50
C LEU A 409 -8.40 -9.06 -13.67
N GLY A 410 -7.34 -9.83 -13.42
CA GLY A 410 -6.62 -10.61 -14.43
C GLY A 410 -5.41 -9.88 -15.01
N LEU A 411 -4.97 -10.29 -16.20
CA LEU A 411 -3.77 -9.77 -16.87
C LEU A 411 -4.15 -9.03 -18.17
N SER A 412 -3.33 -8.04 -18.54
CA SER A 412 -3.37 -7.35 -19.84
C SER A 412 -2.89 -8.26 -20.96
N LYS A 413 -3.02 -7.81 -22.21
CA LYS A 413 -2.45 -8.52 -23.38
C LYS A 413 -0.93 -8.72 -23.31
N GLU A 414 -0.21 -7.85 -22.60
CA GLU A 414 1.23 -7.98 -22.33
C GLU A 414 1.55 -8.86 -21.10
N GLY A 415 0.55 -9.48 -20.47
CA GLY A 415 0.72 -10.31 -19.30
C GLY A 415 0.99 -9.53 -18.01
N LEU A 416 0.73 -8.23 -17.98
CA LEU A 416 0.86 -7.39 -16.79
C LEU A 416 -0.46 -7.32 -16.01
N PRO A 417 -0.44 -7.25 -14.68
CA PRO A 417 -1.66 -7.18 -13.89
C PRO A 417 -2.58 -5.99 -14.22
N LEU A 418 -3.87 -6.27 -14.28
CA LEU A 418 -4.98 -5.32 -14.27
C LEU A 418 -5.66 -5.34 -12.90
N GLY A 419 -6.39 -4.28 -12.57
CA GLY A 419 -7.07 -4.20 -11.28
C GLY A 419 -7.88 -2.94 -11.06
N ILE A 420 -8.62 -2.91 -9.96
CA ILE A 420 -9.53 -1.83 -9.58
C ILE A 420 -9.40 -1.52 -8.09
N GLN A 421 -9.66 -0.26 -7.71
CA GLN A 421 -9.89 0.11 -6.31
C GLN A 421 -11.37 0.01 -6.00
N VAL A 422 -11.70 -0.62 -4.88
CA VAL A 422 -13.02 -0.59 -4.27
C VAL A 422 -12.94 0.30 -3.03
N VAL A 423 -13.63 1.43 -3.07
CA VAL A 423 -13.63 2.45 -2.00
C VAL A 423 -14.98 2.42 -1.28
N ALA A 424 -15.01 2.41 0.04
CA ALA A 424 -16.24 2.51 0.83
C ALA A 424 -16.25 3.74 1.74
N GLY A 425 -17.38 4.01 2.37
CA GLY A 425 -17.48 4.99 3.45
C GLY A 425 -16.56 4.64 4.63
N PRO A 426 -16.19 5.61 5.50
CA PRO A 426 -15.40 5.35 6.70
C PRO A 426 -16.02 4.21 7.51
N HIS A 427 -15.18 3.32 8.05
CA HIS A 427 -15.60 2.21 8.91
C HIS A 427 -16.41 1.10 8.23
N ASN A 428 -16.67 1.22 6.92
CA ASN A 428 -17.35 0.21 6.11
C ASN A 428 -16.36 -0.67 5.33
N ASP A 429 -15.20 -0.96 5.93
CA ASP A 429 -14.11 -1.76 5.35
C ASP A 429 -14.61 -3.14 4.90
N HIS A 430 -15.47 -3.78 5.68
CA HIS A 430 -16.14 -5.06 5.38
C HIS A 430 -16.79 -5.11 3.98
N LEU A 431 -17.34 -4.00 3.47
CA LEU A 431 -17.89 -3.93 2.10
C LEU A 431 -16.82 -4.14 1.04
N THR A 432 -15.68 -3.46 1.19
CA THR A 432 -14.57 -3.57 0.22
C THR A 432 -13.89 -4.94 0.27
N LEU A 433 -13.88 -5.59 1.44
CA LEU A 433 -13.33 -6.94 1.63
C LEU A 433 -14.26 -8.00 1.03
N ALA A 434 -15.58 -7.88 1.26
CA ALA A 434 -16.58 -8.75 0.62
C ALA A 434 -16.52 -8.64 -0.91
N MET A 435 -16.36 -7.41 -1.42
CA MET A 435 -16.13 -7.18 -2.84
C MET A 435 -14.83 -7.84 -3.34
N ALA A 436 -13.73 -7.81 -2.59
CA ALA A 436 -12.50 -8.48 -2.98
C ALA A 436 -12.70 -9.99 -3.18
N ARG A 437 -13.42 -10.65 -2.26
CA ARG A 437 -13.75 -12.09 -2.37
C ARG A 437 -14.63 -12.39 -3.59
N TYR A 438 -15.61 -11.53 -3.86
CA TYR A 438 -16.44 -11.64 -5.07
C TYR A 438 -15.61 -11.50 -6.35
N LEU A 439 -14.74 -10.48 -6.40
CA LEU A 439 -13.90 -10.21 -7.57
C LEU A 439 -12.89 -11.31 -7.82
N GLU A 440 -12.29 -11.88 -6.77
CA GLU A 440 -11.45 -13.06 -6.87
C GLU A 440 -12.17 -14.22 -7.56
N LYS A 441 -13.38 -14.56 -7.10
CA LYS A 441 -14.19 -15.64 -7.68
C LYS A 441 -14.58 -15.37 -9.14
N SER A 442 -14.92 -14.13 -9.47
CA SER A 442 -15.44 -13.76 -10.79
C SER A 442 -14.35 -13.47 -11.83
N PHE A 443 -13.16 -13.04 -11.41
CA PHE A 443 -12.07 -12.60 -12.29
C PHE A 443 -10.77 -13.38 -12.11
N GLY A 444 -10.69 -14.30 -11.15
CA GLY A 444 -9.56 -15.21 -10.94
C GLY A 444 -8.49 -14.74 -9.95
N GLY A 445 -8.57 -13.49 -9.45
CA GLY A 445 -7.64 -12.97 -8.44
C GLY A 445 -6.18 -12.94 -8.90
N TRP A 446 -5.26 -13.33 -8.01
CA TRP A 446 -3.83 -13.42 -8.32
C TRP A 446 -3.54 -14.53 -9.32
N VAL A 447 -2.74 -14.21 -10.35
CA VAL A 447 -2.26 -15.17 -11.35
C VAL A 447 -0.77 -15.36 -11.14
N ARG A 448 -0.34 -16.60 -10.93
CA ARG A 448 1.09 -16.90 -10.75
C ARG A 448 1.89 -16.37 -11.96
N PRO A 449 2.91 -15.51 -11.76
CA PRO A 449 3.85 -15.15 -12.81
C PRO A 449 4.47 -16.44 -13.35
N GLY A 450 4.53 -16.61 -14.68
CA GLY A 450 4.95 -17.85 -15.32
C GLY A 450 6.25 -18.43 -14.74
N THR A 451 6.51 -19.72 -14.97
CA THR A 451 7.77 -20.36 -14.57
C THR A 451 8.93 -19.59 -15.20
N CYS A 452 9.76 -18.97 -14.37
CA CYS A 452 11.02 -18.35 -14.76
C CYS A 452 11.97 -19.38 -15.39
#